data_AF-M2RC83-F1
#
_entry.id   AF-M2RC83-F1
#
_cell.length_a   1.000
_cell.length_b   1.000
_cell.length_c   1.000
_cell.angle_alpha   90.00
_cell.angle_beta   90.00
_cell.angle_gamma   90.00
#
_symmetry.space_group_name_H-M   'P 1'
#
loop_
_entity.id
_entity.type
_entity.pdbx_description
1 polymer ?
#
loop_
_entity_poly.entity_id
_entity_poly.type
_entity_poly.pdbx_seq_one_letter_code
_entity_poly.pdbx_strand_id
1 'polypeptide(L)'
;MSHPVITGASGGPGPEGRWQNRLEIREFMKDGKQFSLYIQALQRLMELDFANDLSFSSIGGIHGMPYVQWGNSGASTQPPDAAFGGYCTHGSVLFPTWHRPYVALFEQELYKHANEIASSYGDEWKAAAHNLRSPYWDWASVDSDKKIPKELTTPTIRIMAKDGDGLVEVTNPLFEYKFHSDDPNKTFPDYLKSWGSTLRHPTSEGSDAGTNIKALQDEYAQDCEQLRTQIYYCLVTLKTWDDFSNHTANPGSKGRASSLESVHDSVHVLIGGHDPLGFDPIFWLHHTNVDRMLALWSALNPSVWVTEGDQPDGTWTISNDGPVNVQTDLTPFWDGASSYWNSNAVRISESLRYTYPEFNDIKTSDPTEIMRVILRKVNSLYAPDYSVTAPAPAPRAPVHEFHEYTVHIKFRKLELGSSFSILVNLGGIYVGRVSAFASRQPERCANCVSNTNKEIEGYVHLTPTIRRNYPAGGLDHGSVLEQLKADLSFDIRGTKKDGSPARLSDLTSFKAMPFFYSVTQGPLDDLPTYGANTPLPDILEGKPGHVSNPANF
;
A
#
# COMPACT_ATOMS: atom_id res chain seq x y z
N MET A 1 -29.67 17.56 -6.50
CA MET A 1 -29.35 16.13 -6.70
C MET A 1 -28.79 15.63 -5.39
N SER A 2 -29.16 14.42 -4.96
CA SER A 2 -28.59 13.80 -3.75
C SER A 2 -27.21 13.25 -4.09
N HIS A 3 -26.22 13.47 -3.22
CA HIS A 3 -24.90 12.86 -3.31
C HIS A 3 -24.92 11.40 -2.81
N PRO A 4 -23.93 10.57 -3.17
CA PRO A 4 -23.83 9.22 -2.63
C PRO A 4 -23.39 9.23 -1.16
N VAL A 5 -24.09 8.49 -0.30
CA VAL A 5 -23.75 8.32 1.11
C VAL A 5 -23.02 6.99 1.31
N ILE A 6 -21.89 7.04 2.01
CA ILE A 6 -21.02 5.89 2.28
C ILE A 6 -21.32 5.38 3.68
N THR A 7 -21.80 4.14 3.77
CA THR A 7 -22.10 3.45 5.04
C THR A 7 -21.35 2.13 5.20
N GLY A 8 -20.63 1.70 4.15
CA GLY A 8 -20.10 0.35 4.01
C GLY A 8 -21.16 -0.68 3.60
N ALA A 9 -20.73 -1.91 3.33
CA ALA A 9 -21.62 -2.99 2.91
C ALA A 9 -22.77 -3.21 3.92
N SER A 10 -24.02 -3.20 3.45
CA SER A 10 -25.20 -3.22 4.31
C SER A 10 -25.53 -4.60 4.91
N GLY A 11 -24.74 -5.64 4.61
CA GLY A 11 -24.86 -6.95 5.25
C GLY A 11 -24.56 -6.81 6.74
N GLY A 12 -25.56 -7.11 7.57
CA GLY A 12 -25.48 -6.96 9.02
C GLY A 12 -24.40 -7.83 9.66
N PRO A 13 -24.17 -7.68 10.96
CA PRO A 13 -23.30 -8.60 11.68
C PRO A 13 -23.79 -10.05 11.52
N GLY A 14 -22.86 -10.99 11.45
CA GLY A 14 -23.17 -12.42 11.41
C GLY A 14 -23.85 -12.91 12.70
N PRO A 15 -24.16 -14.21 12.80
CA PRO A 15 -24.88 -14.80 13.93
C PRO A 15 -24.27 -14.53 15.31
N GLU A 16 -22.96 -14.28 15.38
CA GLU A 16 -22.23 -13.94 16.62
C GLU A 16 -22.24 -12.43 16.94
N GLY A 17 -22.97 -11.61 16.19
CA GLY A 17 -23.01 -10.15 16.38
C GLY A 17 -21.76 -9.42 15.85
N ARG A 18 -20.91 -10.10 15.07
CA ARG A 18 -19.65 -9.56 14.52
C ARG A 18 -19.80 -9.17 13.06
N TRP A 19 -19.17 -8.06 12.65
CA TRP A 19 -19.11 -7.66 11.24
C TRP A 19 -18.33 -8.69 10.41
N GLN A 20 -18.63 -8.73 9.11
CA GLN A 20 -18.01 -9.69 8.21
C GLN A 20 -16.55 -9.34 7.94
N ASN A 21 -15.74 -10.37 7.73
CA ASN A 21 -14.32 -10.21 7.46
C ASN A 21 -14.07 -9.84 6.00
N ARG A 22 -13.18 -8.86 5.78
CA ARG A 22 -12.40 -8.80 4.54
C ARG A 22 -11.38 -9.95 4.61
N LEU A 23 -11.40 -10.86 3.63
CA LEU A 23 -10.57 -12.06 3.64
C LEU A 23 -9.36 -11.89 2.71
N GLU A 24 -8.26 -12.57 3.02
CA GLU A 24 -7.16 -12.70 2.07
C GLU A 24 -7.67 -13.40 0.81
N ILE A 25 -7.29 -12.94 -0.38
CA ILE A 25 -7.89 -13.39 -1.65
C ILE A 25 -7.84 -14.92 -1.84
N ARG A 26 -6.77 -15.61 -1.42
CA ARG A 26 -6.64 -17.07 -1.50
C ARG A 26 -7.61 -17.79 -0.55
N GLU A 27 -7.88 -17.21 0.61
CA GLU A 27 -8.91 -17.71 1.53
C GLU A 27 -10.33 -17.38 1.03
N PHE A 28 -10.55 -16.17 0.52
CA PHE A 28 -11.82 -15.73 -0.07
C PHE A 28 -12.29 -16.65 -1.19
N MET A 29 -11.37 -17.09 -2.05
CA MET A 29 -11.66 -17.98 -3.18
C MET A 29 -12.10 -19.39 -2.78
N LYS A 30 -11.93 -19.81 -1.51
CA LYS A 30 -12.39 -21.12 -1.05
C LYS A 30 -13.92 -21.20 -1.00
N ASP A 31 -14.61 -20.08 -0.85
CA ASP A 31 -16.06 -20.00 -1.06
C ASP A 31 -16.35 -19.71 -2.54
N GLY A 32 -16.60 -20.78 -3.31
CA GLY A 32 -16.86 -20.68 -4.73
C GLY A 32 -18.07 -19.81 -5.08
N LYS A 33 -19.12 -19.77 -4.25
CA LYS A 33 -20.31 -18.95 -4.51
C LYS A 33 -20.00 -17.48 -4.27
N GLN A 34 -19.38 -17.16 -3.14
CA GLN A 34 -18.99 -15.79 -2.80
C GLN A 34 -17.99 -15.22 -3.83
N PHE A 35 -16.99 -16.01 -4.21
CA PHE A 35 -16.04 -15.62 -5.25
C PHE A 35 -16.72 -15.38 -6.60
N SER A 36 -17.63 -16.26 -7.00
CA SER A 36 -18.37 -16.12 -8.26
C SER A 36 -19.23 -14.86 -8.28
N LEU A 37 -19.87 -14.52 -7.15
CA LEU A 37 -20.64 -13.28 -7.01
C LEU A 37 -19.73 -12.05 -7.09
N TYR A 38 -18.55 -12.09 -6.48
CA TYR A 38 -17.58 -11.00 -6.55
C TYR A 38 -17.19 -10.70 -8.00
N ILE A 39 -16.82 -11.75 -8.77
CA ILE A 39 -16.45 -11.61 -10.18
C ILE A 39 -17.60 -11.03 -11.02
N GLN A 40 -18.81 -11.55 -10.86
CA GLN A 40 -19.98 -11.07 -11.61
C GLN A 40 -20.39 -9.65 -11.20
N ALA A 41 -20.30 -9.30 -9.92
CA ALA A 41 -20.62 -7.97 -9.43
C ALA A 41 -19.59 -6.93 -9.93
N LEU A 42 -18.30 -7.29 -9.93
CA LEU A 42 -17.26 -6.43 -10.48
C LEU A 42 -17.43 -6.21 -11.98
N GLN A 43 -17.79 -7.24 -12.75
CA GLN A 43 -18.15 -7.11 -14.16
C GLN A 43 -19.30 -6.11 -14.36
N ARG A 44 -20.40 -6.24 -13.60
CA ARG A 44 -21.52 -5.28 -13.67
C ARG A 44 -21.11 -3.86 -13.31
N LEU A 45 -20.30 -3.68 -12.27
CA LEU A 45 -19.83 -2.37 -11.83
C LEU A 45 -18.95 -1.70 -12.91
N MET A 46 -18.15 -2.50 -13.62
CA MET A 46 -17.30 -2.07 -14.73
C MET A 46 -18.08 -1.73 -16.00
N GLU A 47 -19.27 -2.31 -16.19
CA GLU A 47 -20.16 -2.04 -17.34
C GLU A 47 -20.88 -0.69 -17.26
N LEU A 48 -20.95 -0.06 -16.08
CA LEU A 48 -21.66 1.20 -15.87
C LEU A 48 -20.93 2.40 -16.51
N ASP A 49 -21.70 3.31 -17.10
CA ASP A 49 -21.19 4.55 -17.71
C ASP A 49 -20.45 5.44 -16.70
N PHE A 50 -19.43 6.18 -17.15
CA PHE A 50 -18.66 7.10 -16.30
C PHE A 50 -19.52 8.21 -15.66
N ALA A 51 -20.61 8.61 -16.33
CA ALA A 51 -21.55 9.61 -15.81
C ALA A 51 -22.31 9.17 -14.55
N ASN A 52 -22.30 7.88 -14.23
CA ASN A 52 -22.79 7.37 -12.96
C ASN A 52 -21.69 7.49 -11.91
N ASP A 53 -21.88 8.34 -10.89
CA ASP A 53 -20.94 8.50 -9.76
C ASP A 53 -20.55 7.16 -9.10
N LEU A 54 -21.41 6.15 -9.19
CA LEU A 54 -21.20 4.83 -8.58
C LEU A 54 -20.66 3.77 -9.57
N SER A 55 -20.25 4.14 -10.79
CA SER A 55 -19.56 3.23 -11.71
C SER A 55 -18.13 2.94 -11.25
N PHE A 56 -17.56 1.83 -11.71
CA PHE A 56 -16.17 1.48 -11.41
C PHE A 56 -15.19 2.59 -11.85
N SER A 57 -15.37 3.15 -13.06
CA SER A 57 -14.51 4.21 -13.58
C SER A 57 -14.69 5.54 -12.88
N SER A 58 -15.91 5.89 -12.47
CA SER A 58 -16.16 7.12 -11.69
C SER A 58 -15.58 7.03 -10.28
N ILE A 59 -15.82 5.90 -9.58
CA ILE A 59 -15.21 5.63 -8.27
C ILE A 59 -13.68 5.62 -8.39
N GLY A 60 -13.11 4.90 -9.36
CA GLY A 60 -11.67 4.87 -9.62
C GLY A 60 -11.06 6.25 -9.92
N GLY A 61 -11.84 7.11 -10.57
CA GLY A 61 -11.48 8.49 -10.89
C GLY A 61 -11.38 9.43 -9.69
N ILE A 62 -12.00 9.10 -8.54
CA ILE A 62 -11.87 9.87 -7.29
C ILE A 62 -10.40 10.01 -6.88
N HIS A 63 -9.62 8.93 -7.05
CA HIS A 63 -8.22 8.88 -6.64
C HIS A 63 -7.38 9.93 -7.38
N GLY A 64 -7.67 10.26 -8.63
CA GLY A 64 -6.78 11.07 -9.44
C GLY A 64 -7.45 11.57 -10.72
N MET A 65 -6.85 11.23 -11.86
CA MET A 65 -7.45 11.56 -13.15
C MET A 65 -8.84 10.91 -13.29
N PRO A 66 -9.81 11.60 -13.91
CA PRO A 66 -9.64 12.76 -14.79
C PRO A 66 -9.69 14.14 -14.12
N TYR A 67 -9.57 14.23 -12.79
CA TYR A 67 -9.66 15.51 -12.06
C TYR A 67 -11.01 16.20 -12.30
N VAL A 68 -12.08 15.50 -11.94
CA VAL A 68 -13.46 16.01 -12.02
C VAL A 68 -14.13 15.96 -10.65
N GLN A 69 -15.16 16.78 -10.47
CA GLN A 69 -15.97 16.73 -9.27
C GLN A 69 -16.68 15.38 -9.14
N TRP A 70 -16.69 14.80 -7.95
CA TRP A 70 -17.44 13.57 -7.65
C TRP A 70 -18.44 13.82 -6.52
N GLY A 71 -19.65 13.27 -6.65
CA GLY A 71 -20.65 13.30 -5.58
C GLY A 71 -21.01 14.70 -5.08
N ASN A 72 -20.93 15.72 -5.93
CA ASN A 72 -21.12 17.14 -5.57
C ASN A 72 -20.23 17.62 -4.40
N SER A 73 -19.08 16.99 -4.19
CA SER A 73 -18.11 17.38 -3.16
C SER A 73 -17.18 18.47 -3.66
N GLY A 74 -16.87 19.46 -2.83
CA GLY A 74 -15.97 20.57 -3.20
C GLY A 74 -16.51 21.49 -4.30
N ALA A 75 -15.61 22.24 -4.95
CA ALA A 75 -15.97 23.16 -6.03
C ALA A 75 -16.37 22.41 -7.32
N SER A 76 -17.20 23.04 -8.15
CA SER A 76 -17.65 22.49 -9.44
C SER A 76 -16.59 22.50 -10.54
N THR A 77 -15.45 23.15 -10.28
CA THR A 77 -14.29 23.23 -11.18
C THR A 77 -13.04 22.98 -10.37
N GLN A 78 -12.00 22.44 -11.02
CA GLN A 78 -10.72 22.18 -10.38
C GLN A 78 -10.19 23.45 -9.68
N PRO A 79 -9.69 23.34 -8.44
CA PRO A 79 -9.10 24.49 -7.75
C PRO A 79 -7.91 25.05 -8.56
N PRO A 80 -7.78 26.39 -8.66
CA PRO A 80 -6.75 27.02 -9.49
C PRO A 80 -5.32 26.77 -8.97
N ASP A 81 -5.17 26.48 -7.67
CA ASP A 81 -3.87 26.34 -6.98
C ASP A 81 -3.51 24.88 -6.65
N ALA A 82 -4.30 23.91 -7.09
CA ALA A 82 -4.02 22.50 -6.81
C ALA A 82 -2.97 21.95 -7.78
N ALA A 83 -1.78 21.63 -7.26
CA ALA A 83 -0.71 20.96 -8.01
C ALA A 83 -1.13 19.54 -8.38
N PHE A 84 -1.83 18.86 -7.49
CA PHE A 84 -2.49 17.58 -7.73
C PHE A 84 -4.01 17.76 -7.88
N GLY A 85 -4.57 17.28 -8.99
CA GLY A 85 -5.99 17.50 -9.32
C GLY A 85 -6.97 16.47 -8.76
N GLY A 86 -6.51 15.44 -8.04
CA GLY A 86 -7.36 14.38 -7.50
C GLY A 86 -7.85 14.64 -6.07
N TYR A 87 -8.64 13.74 -5.51
CA TYR A 87 -9.06 13.83 -4.10
C TYR A 87 -8.11 13.13 -3.13
N CYS A 88 -7.28 12.18 -3.61
CA CYS A 88 -6.52 11.34 -2.70
C CYS A 88 -5.46 12.12 -1.91
N THR A 89 -5.34 11.79 -0.63
CA THR A 89 -4.35 12.37 0.27
C THR A 89 -3.11 11.48 0.26
N HIS A 90 -2.00 11.98 -0.29
CA HIS A 90 -0.68 11.34 -0.22
C HIS A 90 0.32 12.28 0.44
N GLY A 91 1.37 11.71 1.04
CA GLY A 91 2.37 12.44 1.84
C GLY A 91 1.81 13.14 3.06
N SER A 92 0.59 12.78 3.46
CA SER A 92 -0.18 13.46 4.49
C SER A 92 -0.57 12.52 5.61
N VAL A 93 -0.69 13.05 6.82
CA VAL A 93 -1.24 12.34 7.99
C VAL A 93 -2.64 11.78 7.76
N LEU A 94 -3.37 12.21 6.73
CA LEU A 94 -4.66 11.66 6.34
C LEU A 94 -4.59 10.39 5.49
N PHE A 95 -3.42 10.05 4.89
CA PHE A 95 -3.27 8.96 3.92
C PHE A 95 -3.97 7.66 4.33
N PRO A 96 -3.72 7.07 5.53
CA PRO A 96 -4.36 5.81 5.89
C PRO A 96 -5.88 5.95 6.05
N THR A 97 -6.33 7.07 6.62
CA THR A 97 -7.74 7.26 6.97
C THR A 97 -8.59 7.70 5.78
N TRP A 98 -8.03 8.38 4.78
CA TRP A 98 -8.75 8.77 3.56
C TRP A 98 -9.06 7.54 2.69
N HIS A 99 -8.10 6.61 2.57
CA HIS A 99 -8.27 5.40 1.76
C HIS A 99 -9.26 4.39 2.39
N ARG A 100 -9.52 4.46 3.71
CA ARG A 100 -10.47 3.58 4.40
C ARG A 100 -11.94 3.71 3.90
N PRO A 101 -12.59 4.89 3.93
CA PRO A 101 -13.92 5.08 3.35
C PRO A 101 -13.92 4.94 1.82
N TYR A 102 -12.77 5.15 1.15
CA TYR A 102 -12.64 4.92 -0.29
C TYR A 102 -12.82 3.44 -0.66
N VAL A 103 -12.14 2.53 0.03
CA VAL A 103 -12.33 1.08 -0.15
C VAL A 103 -13.74 0.67 0.29
N ALA A 104 -14.30 1.28 1.34
CA ALA A 104 -15.67 1.00 1.78
C ALA A 104 -16.74 1.43 0.75
N LEU A 105 -16.52 2.52 0.01
CA LEU A 105 -17.39 2.93 -1.11
C LEU A 105 -17.39 1.88 -2.22
N PHE A 106 -16.21 1.46 -2.69
CA PHE A 106 -16.09 0.40 -3.69
C PHE A 106 -16.77 -0.90 -3.22
N GLU A 107 -16.50 -1.31 -1.99
CA GLU A 107 -17.10 -2.49 -1.39
C GLU A 107 -18.63 -2.39 -1.28
N GLN A 108 -19.17 -1.21 -0.94
CA GLN A 108 -20.61 -0.98 -0.81
C GLN A 108 -21.33 -1.21 -2.15
N GLU A 109 -20.81 -0.66 -3.25
CA GLU A 109 -21.43 -0.82 -4.57
C GLU A 109 -21.23 -2.23 -5.14
N LEU A 110 -20.06 -2.84 -4.90
CA LEU A 110 -19.83 -4.24 -5.28
C LEU A 110 -20.77 -5.19 -4.50
N TYR A 111 -20.95 -4.96 -3.20
CA TYR A 111 -21.88 -5.71 -2.36
C TYR A 111 -23.33 -5.59 -2.88
N LYS A 112 -23.75 -4.38 -3.25
CA LYS A 112 -25.09 -4.14 -3.80
C LYS A 112 -25.34 -4.97 -5.06
N HIS A 113 -24.44 -4.92 -6.04
CA HIS A 113 -24.58 -5.71 -7.27
C HIS A 113 -24.52 -7.22 -7.00
N ALA A 114 -23.66 -7.68 -6.09
CA ALA A 114 -23.59 -9.08 -5.70
C ALA A 114 -24.93 -9.57 -5.11
N ASN A 115 -25.58 -8.76 -4.27
CA ASN A 115 -26.87 -9.11 -3.66
C ASN A 115 -28.03 -9.09 -4.69
N GLU A 116 -27.99 -8.18 -5.65
CA GLU A 116 -28.93 -8.17 -6.79
C GLU A 116 -28.81 -9.44 -7.63
N ILE A 117 -27.57 -9.87 -7.93
CA ILE A 117 -27.31 -11.13 -8.67
C ILE A 117 -27.79 -12.33 -7.84
N ALA A 118 -27.36 -12.42 -6.59
CA ALA A 118 -27.69 -13.53 -5.70
C ALA A 118 -29.20 -13.72 -5.49
N SER A 119 -29.96 -12.61 -5.46
CA SER A 119 -31.41 -12.62 -5.36
C SER A 119 -32.09 -13.35 -6.54
N SER A 120 -31.43 -13.42 -7.69
CA SER A 120 -31.90 -14.15 -8.87
C SER A 120 -31.51 -15.63 -8.92
N TYR A 121 -30.58 -16.09 -8.06
CA TYR A 121 -30.04 -17.47 -8.11
C TYR A 121 -30.66 -18.38 -7.05
N GLY A 122 -30.75 -17.95 -5.79
CA GLY A 122 -31.32 -18.76 -4.70
C GLY A 122 -30.77 -18.43 -3.32
N ASP A 123 -31.30 -19.08 -2.29
CA ASP A 123 -31.01 -18.69 -0.89
C ASP A 123 -29.56 -18.96 -0.46
N GLU A 124 -28.93 -20.03 -0.97
CA GLU A 124 -27.50 -20.28 -0.73
C GLU A 124 -26.60 -19.17 -1.29
N TRP A 125 -26.98 -18.60 -2.44
CA TRP A 125 -26.26 -17.47 -3.04
C TRP A 125 -26.50 -16.18 -2.26
N LYS A 126 -27.72 -15.94 -1.77
CA LYS A 126 -28.01 -14.79 -0.89
C LYS A 126 -27.19 -14.84 0.39
N ALA A 127 -27.03 -16.04 0.97
CA ALA A 127 -26.17 -16.23 2.14
C ALA A 127 -24.69 -15.91 1.85
N ALA A 128 -24.17 -16.35 0.70
CA ALA A 128 -22.82 -16.01 0.27
C ALA A 128 -22.64 -14.49 0.01
N ALA A 129 -23.62 -13.85 -0.62
CA ALA A 129 -23.63 -12.41 -0.90
C ALA A 129 -23.68 -11.57 0.38
N HIS A 130 -24.45 -12.00 1.39
CA HIS A 130 -24.57 -11.31 2.68
C HIS A 130 -23.21 -11.16 3.37
N ASN A 131 -22.36 -12.18 3.25
CA ASN A 131 -21.04 -12.20 3.88
C ASN A 131 -19.95 -11.54 3.04
N LEU A 132 -20.27 -11.09 1.83
CA LEU A 132 -19.28 -10.59 0.89
C LEU A 132 -18.68 -9.27 1.38
N ARG A 133 -17.34 -9.21 1.36
CA ARG A 133 -16.52 -8.02 1.60
C ARG A 133 -15.39 -7.98 0.56
N SER A 134 -14.78 -6.82 0.36
CA SER A 134 -13.63 -6.69 -0.55
C SER A 134 -12.47 -7.56 -0.03
N PRO A 135 -11.92 -8.48 -0.84
CA PRO A 135 -10.77 -9.27 -0.42
C PRO A 135 -9.50 -8.40 -0.43
N TYR A 136 -8.51 -8.77 0.39
CA TYR A 136 -7.19 -8.15 0.38
C TYR A 136 -6.15 -9.07 -0.26
N TRP A 137 -5.17 -8.47 -0.95
CA TRP A 137 -3.97 -9.19 -1.39
C TRP A 137 -2.85 -8.96 -0.37
N ASP A 138 -2.50 -10.01 0.38
CA ASP A 138 -1.37 -9.95 1.30
C ASP A 138 -0.04 -10.16 0.56
N TRP A 139 0.49 -9.05 0.01
CA TRP A 139 1.77 -9.00 -0.68
C TRP A 139 2.98 -9.26 0.25
N ALA A 140 2.79 -9.27 1.57
CA ALA A 140 3.83 -9.56 2.56
C ALA A 140 3.77 -11.00 3.09
N SER A 141 2.77 -11.78 2.71
CA SER A 141 2.54 -13.12 3.28
C SER A 141 3.74 -14.06 3.15
N VAL A 142 4.04 -14.78 4.24
CA VAL A 142 4.98 -15.92 4.30
C VAL A 142 4.60 -17.04 3.33
N ASP A 143 3.30 -17.25 3.14
CA ASP A 143 2.74 -18.35 2.35
C ASP A 143 2.51 -17.96 0.88
N SER A 144 3.09 -16.85 0.43
CA SER A 144 2.89 -16.38 -0.94
C SER A 144 3.59 -17.23 -2.00
N ASP A 145 4.44 -18.20 -1.64
CA ASP A 145 5.34 -18.94 -2.55
C ASP A 145 6.14 -18.01 -3.49
N LYS A 146 6.36 -16.76 -3.06
CA LYS A 146 6.91 -15.66 -3.89
C LYS A 146 6.13 -15.42 -5.19
N LYS A 147 4.83 -15.69 -5.18
CA LYS A 147 3.91 -15.57 -6.32
C LYS A 147 2.73 -14.66 -6.06
N ILE A 148 2.34 -13.91 -7.09
CA ILE A 148 1.07 -13.20 -7.12
C ILE A 148 -0.01 -14.26 -7.41
N PRO A 149 -1.18 -14.21 -6.74
CA PRO A 149 -2.30 -15.11 -7.07
C PRO A 149 -2.58 -15.12 -8.58
N LYS A 150 -2.75 -16.32 -9.16
CA LYS A 150 -2.95 -16.48 -10.61
C LYS A 150 -4.21 -15.76 -11.09
N GLU A 151 -5.21 -15.65 -10.22
CA GLU A 151 -6.47 -14.96 -10.45
C GLU A 151 -6.30 -13.45 -10.62
N LEU A 152 -5.15 -12.90 -10.21
CA LEU A 152 -4.77 -11.52 -10.50
C LEU A 152 -3.89 -11.42 -11.73
N THR A 153 -3.44 -12.51 -12.35
CA THR A 153 -2.44 -12.47 -13.44
C THR A 153 -2.86 -13.19 -14.72
N THR A 154 -4.06 -13.78 -14.77
CA THR A 154 -4.61 -14.44 -15.97
C THR A 154 -5.81 -13.69 -16.56
N PRO A 155 -5.95 -13.64 -17.90
CA PRO A 155 -7.01 -12.88 -18.57
C PRO A 155 -8.40 -13.55 -18.48
N THR A 156 -8.45 -14.83 -18.16
CA THR A 156 -9.69 -15.58 -17.90
C THR A 156 -9.67 -16.20 -16.51
N ILE A 157 -10.86 -16.45 -15.99
CA ILE A 157 -11.06 -17.05 -14.67
C ILE A 157 -12.26 -17.99 -14.68
N ARG A 158 -12.31 -18.94 -13.76
CA ARG A 158 -13.39 -19.91 -13.64
C ARG A 158 -14.24 -19.65 -12.42
N ILE A 159 -15.55 -19.52 -12.62
CA ILE A 159 -16.54 -19.25 -11.58
C ILE A 159 -17.68 -20.28 -11.65
N MET A 160 -18.41 -20.45 -10.55
CA MET A 160 -19.61 -21.30 -10.51
C MET A 160 -20.73 -20.68 -11.36
N ALA A 161 -21.40 -21.51 -12.16
CA ALA A 161 -22.61 -21.11 -12.88
C ALA A 161 -23.80 -20.89 -11.93
N LYS A 162 -24.84 -20.18 -12.39
CA LYS A 162 -26.06 -19.86 -11.60
C LYS A 162 -26.70 -21.09 -10.95
N ASP A 163 -26.70 -22.22 -11.67
CA ASP A 163 -27.35 -23.46 -11.25
C ASP A 163 -26.47 -24.27 -10.27
N GLY A 164 -25.26 -23.79 -9.96
CA GLY A 164 -24.30 -24.46 -9.06
C GLY A 164 -23.56 -25.65 -9.67
N ASP A 165 -24.03 -26.16 -10.81
CA ASP A 165 -23.48 -27.32 -11.50
C ASP A 165 -22.28 -26.94 -12.38
N GLY A 166 -21.10 -26.91 -11.76
CA GLY A 166 -19.82 -26.80 -12.45
C GLY A 166 -19.27 -25.38 -12.60
N LEU A 167 -18.05 -25.31 -13.12
CA LEU A 167 -17.31 -24.07 -13.35
C LEU A 167 -17.40 -23.66 -14.81
N VAL A 168 -17.70 -22.38 -15.05
CA VAL A 168 -17.66 -21.74 -16.36
C VAL A 168 -16.49 -20.78 -16.44
N GLU A 169 -15.88 -20.69 -17.62
CA GLU A 169 -14.79 -19.76 -17.89
C GLU A 169 -15.36 -18.41 -18.36
N VAL A 170 -14.89 -17.33 -17.76
CA VAL A 170 -15.31 -15.96 -18.06
C VAL A 170 -14.09 -15.05 -18.21
N THR A 171 -14.27 -13.89 -18.85
CA THR A 171 -13.27 -12.82 -18.82
C THR A 171 -13.02 -12.39 -17.39
N ASN A 172 -11.75 -12.27 -17.01
CA ASN A 172 -11.38 -11.95 -15.65
C ASN A 172 -11.39 -10.43 -15.41
N PRO A 173 -12.36 -9.89 -14.65
CA PRO A 173 -12.38 -8.46 -14.32
C PRO A 173 -11.28 -8.07 -13.33
N LEU A 174 -10.52 -9.01 -12.77
CA LEU A 174 -9.35 -8.72 -11.92
C LEU A 174 -8.05 -8.54 -12.71
N PHE A 175 -8.04 -8.80 -14.02
CA PHE A 175 -6.83 -8.73 -14.83
C PHE A 175 -6.53 -7.32 -15.34
N GLU A 176 -7.55 -6.64 -15.87
CA GLU A 176 -7.48 -5.29 -16.42
C GLU A 176 -8.87 -4.64 -16.41
N TYR A 177 -8.93 -3.32 -16.41
CA TYR A 177 -10.12 -2.57 -16.80
C TYR A 177 -9.98 -2.09 -18.25
N LYS A 178 -10.98 -2.36 -19.08
CA LYS A 178 -11.02 -1.90 -20.47
C LYS A 178 -11.82 -0.62 -20.53
N PHE A 179 -11.19 0.46 -21.02
CA PHE A 179 -11.85 1.75 -21.10
C PHE A 179 -12.98 1.73 -22.13
N HIS A 180 -14.12 2.25 -21.72
CA HIS A 180 -15.29 2.43 -22.58
C HIS A 180 -15.16 3.69 -23.43
N SER A 181 -16.07 3.85 -24.39
CA SER A 181 -16.04 5.01 -25.29
C SER A 181 -16.35 6.35 -24.60
N ASP A 182 -17.13 6.29 -23.53
CA ASP A 182 -17.58 7.40 -22.66
C ASP A 182 -16.62 7.66 -21.49
N ASP A 183 -15.68 6.76 -21.22
CA ASP A 183 -14.67 6.96 -20.19
C ASP A 183 -13.77 8.17 -20.49
N PRO A 184 -13.20 8.78 -19.45
CA PRO A 184 -12.45 10.01 -19.59
C PRO A 184 -10.99 9.78 -20.00
N ASN A 185 -10.59 8.56 -20.40
CA ASN A 185 -9.20 8.24 -20.72
C ASN A 185 -8.60 9.10 -21.83
N LYS A 186 -9.46 9.66 -22.70
CA LYS A 186 -9.09 10.63 -23.73
C LYS A 186 -8.55 11.96 -23.18
N THR A 187 -8.78 12.24 -21.90
CA THR A 187 -8.31 13.43 -21.16
C THR A 187 -6.97 13.21 -20.46
N PHE A 188 -6.50 11.96 -20.39
CA PHE A 188 -5.23 11.63 -19.75
C PHE A 188 -4.04 12.13 -20.58
N PRO A 189 -2.84 12.23 -19.98
CA PRO A 189 -1.60 12.47 -20.71
C PRO A 189 -1.39 11.49 -21.87
N ASP A 190 -0.65 11.93 -22.89
CA ASP A 190 -0.51 11.21 -24.17
C ASP A 190 -0.03 9.75 -24.02
N TYR A 191 0.86 9.49 -23.05
CA TYR A 191 1.38 8.14 -22.78
C TYR A 191 0.34 7.15 -22.22
N LEU A 192 -0.79 7.65 -21.68
CA LEU A 192 -1.90 6.84 -21.15
C LEU A 192 -3.13 6.87 -22.06
N LYS A 193 -3.35 8.01 -22.71
CA LYS A 193 -4.51 8.26 -23.57
C LYS A 193 -4.66 7.23 -24.69
N SER A 194 -3.54 6.64 -25.12
CA SER A 194 -3.51 5.67 -26.22
C SER A 194 -3.80 4.23 -25.78
N TRP A 195 -3.82 3.94 -24.48
CA TRP A 195 -4.09 2.60 -23.96
C TRP A 195 -5.59 2.32 -23.90
N GLY A 196 -5.99 1.17 -24.46
CA GLY A 196 -7.37 0.69 -24.42
C GLY A 196 -7.78 0.05 -23.09
N SER A 197 -6.81 -0.25 -22.23
CA SER A 197 -7.03 -0.84 -20.90
C SER A 197 -5.94 -0.41 -19.92
N THR A 198 -6.17 -0.67 -18.63
CA THR A 198 -5.12 -0.57 -17.61
C THR A 198 -4.06 -1.64 -17.84
N LEU A 199 -2.78 -1.26 -17.76
CA LEU A 199 -1.66 -2.16 -17.99
C LEU A 199 -0.82 -2.34 -16.73
N ARG A 200 -0.33 -3.56 -16.50
CA ARG A 200 0.63 -3.86 -15.42
C ARG A 200 1.98 -4.20 -16.01
N HIS A 201 3.04 -3.54 -15.55
CA HIS A 201 4.35 -3.58 -16.21
C HIS A 201 4.23 -3.39 -17.74
N PRO A 202 3.81 -2.21 -18.23
CA PRO A 202 3.61 -2.02 -19.66
C PRO A 202 4.90 -2.27 -20.44
N THR A 203 4.79 -2.90 -21.62
CA THR A 203 5.94 -3.21 -22.49
C THR A 203 6.53 -1.98 -23.19
N SER A 204 5.74 -0.92 -23.33
CA SER A 204 6.11 0.35 -23.96
C SER A 204 5.16 1.47 -23.48
N GLU A 205 5.38 2.69 -23.93
CA GLU A 205 4.44 3.82 -23.76
C GLU A 205 3.53 4.03 -24.98
N GLY A 206 3.66 3.16 -25.99
CA GLY A 206 2.91 3.25 -27.24
C GLY A 206 1.48 2.73 -27.12
N SER A 207 0.68 2.98 -28.15
CA SER A 207 -0.68 2.43 -28.26
C SER A 207 -0.72 0.90 -28.38
N ASP A 208 0.42 0.27 -28.70
CA ASP A 208 0.62 -1.17 -28.79
C ASP A 208 1.13 -1.79 -27.48
N ALA A 209 1.25 -0.99 -26.41
CA ALA A 209 1.67 -1.47 -25.11
C ALA A 209 0.72 -2.57 -24.59
N GLY A 210 1.31 -3.60 -23.99
CA GLY A 210 0.59 -4.66 -23.31
C GLY A 210 1.12 -4.87 -21.90
N THR A 211 0.35 -5.62 -21.11
CA THR A 211 0.74 -6.05 -19.76
C THR A 211 1.85 -7.10 -19.81
N ASN A 212 2.92 -6.91 -19.02
CA ASN A 212 4.02 -7.89 -18.88
C ASN A 212 3.96 -8.60 -17.53
N ILE A 213 3.10 -9.61 -17.44
CA ILE A 213 2.92 -10.42 -16.21
C ILE A 213 4.20 -11.11 -15.77
N LYS A 214 5.06 -11.54 -16.71
CA LYS A 214 6.32 -12.21 -16.34
C LYS A 214 7.23 -11.25 -15.58
N ALA A 215 7.42 -10.03 -16.09
CA ALA A 215 8.22 -9.01 -15.41
C ALA A 215 7.64 -8.67 -14.04
N LEU A 216 6.33 -8.45 -13.95
CA LEU A 216 5.62 -8.24 -12.69
C LEU A 216 5.88 -9.38 -11.69
N GLN A 217 5.75 -10.63 -12.12
CA GLN A 217 5.91 -11.78 -11.25
C GLN A 217 7.36 -11.97 -10.78
N ASP A 218 8.32 -11.75 -11.67
CA ASP A 218 9.75 -11.84 -11.37
C ASP A 218 10.18 -10.73 -10.39
N GLU A 219 9.61 -9.53 -10.52
CA GLU A 219 9.87 -8.38 -9.66
C GLU A 219 9.24 -8.58 -8.27
N TYR A 220 7.97 -9.01 -8.21
CA TYR A 220 7.34 -9.42 -6.96
C TYR A 220 8.14 -10.49 -6.22
N ALA A 221 8.64 -11.50 -6.93
CA ALA A 221 9.41 -12.58 -6.31
C ALA A 221 10.71 -12.08 -5.66
N GLN A 222 11.31 -11.01 -6.21
CA GLN A 222 12.50 -10.36 -5.67
C GLN A 222 12.18 -9.48 -4.45
N ASP A 223 11.03 -8.81 -4.43
CA ASP A 223 10.67 -7.84 -3.38
C ASP A 223 9.85 -8.39 -2.21
N CYS A 224 9.09 -9.47 -2.39
CA CYS A 224 8.11 -9.93 -1.40
C CYS A 224 8.68 -10.17 0.01
N GLU A 225 9.92 -10.64 0.11
CA GLU A 225 10.61 -10.82 1.41
C GLU A 225 10.96 -9.48 2.07
N GLN A 226 11.37 -8.50 1.26
CA GLN A 226 11.67 -7.16 1.78
C GLN A 226 10.42 -6.41 2.15
N LEU A 227 9.36 -6.50 1.35
CA LEU A 227 8.04 -5.94 1.68
C LEU A 227 7.54 -6.50 3.02
N ARG A 228 7.69 -7.80 3.24
CA ARG A 228 7.39 -8.45 4.53
C ARG A 228 8.20 -7.87 5.68
N THR A 229 9.51 -7.73 5.49
CA THR A 229 10.40 -7.21 6.54
C THR A 229 10.10 -5.75 6.85
N GLN A 230 9.88 -4.91 5.83
CA GLN A 230 9.50 -3.52 5.98
C GLN A 230 8.16 -3.36 6.70
N ILE A 231 7.13 -4.13 6.32
CA ILE A 231 5.83 -4.01 6.99
C ILE A 231 5.87 -4.52 8.43
N TYR A 232 6.66 -5.56 8.70
CA TYR A 232 6.88 -6.01 10.07
C TYR A 232 7.45 -4.89 10.94
N TYR A 233 8.57 -4.28 10.51
CA TYR A 233 9.19 -3.19 11.26
C TYR A 233 8.31 -1.94 11.32
N CYS A 234 7.54 -1.64 10.28
CA CYS A 234 6.51 -0.60 10.28
C CYS A 234 5.50 -0.82 11.44
N LEU A 235 4.94 -2.04 11.53
CA LEU A 235 3.93 -2.40 12.54
C LEU A 235 4.49 -2.38 13.97
N VAL A 236 5.69 -2.93 14.19
CA VAL A 236 6.20 -3.17 15.55
C VAL A 236 7.08 -2.04 16.09
N THR A 237 7.67 -1.19 15.24
CA THR A 237 8.64 -0.16 15.68
C THR A 237 8.16 1.27 15.57
N LEU A 238 7.23 1.59 14.66
CA LEU A 238 6.73 2.95 14.51
C LEU A 238 5.62 3.21 15.53
N LYS A 239 5.85 4.17 16.44
CA LYS A 239 5.00 4.44 17.61
C LYS A 239 4.34 5.81 17.60
N THR A 240 4.59 6.61 16.57
CA THR A 240 3.93 7.90 16.34
C THR A 240 3.07 7.79 15.09
N TRP A 241 2.01 8.60 15.00
CA TRP A 241 1.16 8.62 13.80
C TRP A 241 1.89 9.16 12.59
N ASP A 242 2.69 10.21 12.76
CA ASP A 242 3.42 10.85 11.68
C ASP A 242 4.40 9.87 11.01
N ASP A 243 5.24 9.19 11.81
CA ASP A 243 6.19 8.20 11.27
C ASP A 243 5.49 7.01 10.60
N PHE A 244 4.33 6.59 11.11
CA PHE A 244 3.59 5.44 10.58
C PHE A 244 2.81 5.78 9.30
N SER A 245 2.15 6.94 9.27
CA SER A 245 1.05 7.20 8.33
C SER A 245 1.51 7.47 6.91
N ASN A 246 2.60 8.22 6.74
CA ASN A 246 2.92 8.85 5.46
C ASN A 246 4.43 8.81 5.14
N HIS A 247 4.80 9.02 3.88
CA HIS A 247 6.19 8.90 3.41
C HIS A 247 7.02 10.17 3.54
N THR A 248 6.43 11.29 3.98
CA THR A 248 7.11 12.59 4.02
C THR A 248 8.19 12.55 5.10
N ALA A 249 9.41 12.94 4.73
CA ALA A 249 10.55 12.90 5.64
C ALA A 249 10.32 13.85 6.82
N ASN A 250 10.35 13.31 8.03
CA ASN A 250 10.23 14.06 9.27
C ASN A 250 11.63 14.24 9.90
N PRO A 251 12.19 15.46 9.93
CA PRO A 251 13.51 15.71 10.52
C PRO A 251 13.59 15.37 12.02
N GLY A 252 12.44 15.33 12.71
CA GLY A 252 12.35 14.92 14.12
C GLY A 252 12.22 13.41 14.31
N SER A 253 12.03 12.65 13.24
CA SER A 253 11.86 11.20 13.31
C SER A 253 13.11 10.53 13.84
N LYS A 254 12.91 9.59 14.75
CA LYS A 254 13.94 8.62 15.18
C LYS A 254 13.57 7.21 14.69
N GLY A 255 12.77 7.16 13.62
CA GLY A 255 12.29 5.94 12.99
C GLY A 255 13.42 5.03 12.53
N ARG A 256 13.05 3.80 12.21
CA ARG A 256 13.97 2.77 11.67
C ARG A 256 13.32 1.89 10.62
N ALA A 257 12.14 2.27 10.16
CA ALA A 257 11.28 1.46 9.32
C ALA A 257 10.51 2.37 8.37
N SER A 258 10.22 1.85 7.17
CA SER A 258 9.38 2.55 6.21
C SER A 258 7.98 2.74 6.80
N SER A 259 7.38 3.91 6.57
CA SER A 259 5.98 4.17 6.87
C SER A 259 5.06 3.28 6.03
N LEU A 260 3.78 3.21 6.41
CA LEU A 260 2.78 2.47 5.65
C LEU A 260 2.71 2.95 4.20
N GLU A 261 2.71 4.27 3.97
CA GLU A 261 2.69 4.86 2.62
C GLU A 261 3.96 4.52 1.82
N SER A 262 5.14 4.55 2.44
CA SER A 262 6.40 4.21 1.76
C SER A 262 6.44 2.76 1.25
N VAL A 263 5.88 1.81 2.03
CA VAL A 263 5.72 0.42 1.57
C VAL A 263 4.62 0.30 0.50
N HIS A 264 3.50 1.01 0.67
CA HIS A 264 2.43 1.10 -0.33
C HIS A 264 2.93 1.60 -1.69
N ASP A 265 3.77 2.63 -1.71
CA ASP A 265 4.34 3.21 -2.93
C ASP A 265 5.20 2.20 -3.68
N SER A 266 5.98 1.42 -2.94
CA SER A 266 6.81 0.36 -3.51
C SER A 266 5.96 -0.71 -4.18
N VAL A 267 4.79 -1.06 -3.62
CA VAL A 267 3.84 -2.01 -4.22
C VAL A 267 3.21 -1.42 -5.50
N HIS A 268 2.84 -0.14 -5.52
CA HIS A 268 2.33 0.49 -6.75
C HIS A 268 3.35 0.54 -7.87
N VAL A 269 4.58 0.92 -7.56
CA VAL A 269 5.67 0.93 -8.55
C VAL A 269 5.97 -0.48 -9.05
N LEU A 270 5.87 -1.48 -8.17
CA LEU A 270 5.99 -2.89 -8.53
C LEU A 270 4.86 -3.40 -9.42
N ILE A 271 3.64 -2.87 -9.31
CA ILE A 271 2.52 -3.30 -10.18
C ILE A 271 2.67 -2.70 -11.59
N GLY A 272 3.07 -1.44 -11.65
CA GLY A 272 3.22 -0.74 -12.93
C GLY A 272 3.60 0.73 -12.81
N GLY A 273 3.48 1.37 -11.64
CA GLY A 273 4.02 2.71 -11.40
C GLY A 273 3.44 3.84 -12.26
N HIS A 274 2.26 3.63 -12.86
CA HIS A 274 1.60 4.60 -13.74
C HIS A 274 0.17 4.88 -13.29
N ASP A 275 -0.20 6.16 -13.27
CA ASP A 275 -1.60 6.55 -13.21
C ASP A 275 -2.37 6.11 -14.47
N PRO A 276 -3.71 5.96 -14.40
CA PRO A 276 -4.55 6.18 -13.23
C PRO A 276 -4.85 4.86 -12.50
N LEU A 277 -4.25 4.68 -11.32
CA LEU A 277 -4.27 3.42 -10.60
C LEU A 277 -5.65 3.00 -10.08
N GLY A 278 -6.53 3.95 -9.77
CA GLY A 278 -7.90 3.65 -9.30
C GLY A 278 -8.76 2.89 -10.33
N PHE A 279 -8.32 2.85 -11.59
CA PHE A 279 -8.95 2.07 -12.65
C PHE A 279 -8.42 0.63 -12.73
N ASP A 280 -7.27 0.30 -12.13
CA ASP A 280 -6.78 -1.07 -12.15
C ASP A 280 -7.47 -1.87 -11.03
N PRO A 281 -8.15 -3.00 -11.32
CA PRO A 281 -8.83 -3.82 -10.32
C PRO A 281 -7.96 -4.24 -9.12
N ILE A 282 -6.64 -4.44 -9.31
CA ILE A 282 -5.73 -4.85 -8.23
C ILE A 282 -5.52 -3.75 -7.19
N PHE A 283 -5.76 -2.49 -7.56
CA PHE A 283 -5.70 -1.33 -6.66
C PHE A 283 -6.56 -1.56 -5.42
N TRP A 284 -7.78 -2.07 -5.61
CA TRP A 284 -8.74 -2.28 -4.54
C TRP A 284 -8.28 -3.38 -3.57
N LEU A 285 -7.68 -4.46 -4.08
CA LEU A 285 -7.14 -5.52 -3.22
C LEU A 285 -5.91 -5.07 -2.44
N HIS A 286 -5.05 -4.25 -3.07
CA HIS A 286 -3.90 -3.63 -2.41
C HIS A 286 -4.35 -2.69 -1.29
N HIS A 287 -5.24 -1.75 -1.57
CA HIS A 287 -5.74 -0.79 -0.57
C HIS A 287 -6.58 -1.45 0.52
N THR A 288 -7.25 -2.56 0.23
CA THR A 288 -7.89 -3.39 1.27
C THR A 288 -6.85 -3.97 2.25
N ASN A 289 -5.64 -4.33 1.77
CA ASN A 289 -4.53 -4.76 2.63
C ASN A 289 -3.86 -3.58 3.36
N VAL A 290 -3.73 -2.41 2.73
CA VAL A 290 -3.22 -1.19 3.40
C VAL A 290 -4.13 -0.80 4.56
N ASP A 291 -5.44 -0.86 4.36
CA ASP A 291 -6.41 -0.65 5.43
C ASP A 291 -6.32 -1.72 6.54
N ARG A 292 -6.00 -2.97 6.17
CA ARG A 292 -5.71 -4.04 7.15
C ARG A 292 -4.47 -3.70 7.98
N MET A 293 -3.41 -3.18 7.37
CA MET A 293 -2.21 -2.73 8.09
C MET A 293 -2.52 -1.60 9.06
N LEU A 294 -3.38 -0.65 8.67
CA LEU A 294 -3.89 0.39 9.58
C LEU A 294 -4.62 -0.22 10.78
N ALA A 295 -5.49 -1.20 10.57
CA ALA A 295 -6.21 -1.87 11.66
C ALA A 295 -5.24 -2.61 12.62
N LEU A 296 -4.28 -3.36 12.08
CA LEU A 296 -3.27 -4.07 12.87
C LEU A 296 -2.39 -3.10 13.68
N TRP A 297 -1.89 -2.03 13.05
CA TRP A 297 -1.06 -1.03 13.72
C TRP A 297 -1.83 -0.30 14.83
N SER A 298 -3.10 0.03 14.58
CA SER A 298 -3.95 0.71 15.57
C SER A 298 -4.17 -0.14 16.81
N ALA A 299 -4.27 -1.46 16.65
CA ALA A 299 -4.38 -2.39 17.78
C ALA A 299 -3.06 -2.55 18.55
N LEU A 300 -1.91 -2.38 17.88
CA LEU A 300 -0.59 -2.35 18.52
C LEU A 300 -0.27 -1.00 19.18
N ASN A 301 -1.00 0.07 18.82
CA ASN A 301 -0.78 1.44 19.30
C ASN A 301 -2.12 2.10 19.69
N PRO A 302 -2.89 1.54 20.66
CA PRO A 302 -4.29 1.92 20.90
C PRO A 302 -4.48 3.37 21.41
N SER A 303 -3.44 4.03 21.89
CA SER A 303 -3.46 5.43 22.34
C SER A 303 -3.07 6.43 21.25
N VAL A 304 -2.63 5.97 20.08
CA VAL A 304 -2.11 6.82 19.01
C VAL A 304 -3.12 6.90 17.88
N TRP A 305 -3.29 8.11 17.33
CA TRP A 305 -4.19 8.39 16.21
C TRP A 305 -3.75 9.63 15.45
N VAL A 306 -4.52 10.05 14.44
CA VAL A 306 -4.21 11.18 13.56
C VAL A 306 -3.83 12.43 14.33
N THR A 307 -2.66 12.97 13.98
CA THR A 307 -2.12 14.24 14.50
C THR A 307 -2.34 15.38 13.51
N GLU A 308 -2.02 16.60 13.91
CA GLU A 308 -1.93 17.73 12.97
C GLU A 308 -0.79 17.50 11.97
N GLY A 309 -0.99 17.95 10.74
CA GLY A 309 -0.01 17.90 9.65
C GLY A 309 -0.43 18.81 8.51
N ASP A 310 0.17 18.64 7.35
CA ASP A 310 -0.22 19.31 6.12
C ASP A 310 -0.64 18.32 5.02
N GLN A 311 -1.23 18.84 3.95
CA GLN A 311 -1.47 18.10 2.72
C GLN A 311 -0.49 18.59 1.65
N PRO A 312 0.63 17.89 1.43
CA PRO A 312 1.49 18.15 0.28
C PRO A 312 0.72 18.02 -1.04
N ASP A 313 1.10 18.81 -2.03
CA ASP A 313 0.54 18.86 -3.39
C ASP A 313 -0.93 19.30 -3.51
N GLY A 314 -1.62 19.46 -2.38
CA GLY A 314 -3.05 19.74 -2.33
C GLY A 314 -3.89 18.57 -2.85
N THR A 315 -5.20 18.76 -2.82
CA THR A 315 -6.20 17.88 -3.45
C THR A 315 -7.28 18.75 -4.09
N TRP A 316 -8.35 18.12 -4.59
CA TRP A 316 -9.53 18.82 -5.09
C TRP A 316 -10.18 19.76 -4.07
N THR A 317 -10.02 19.49 -2.77
CA THR A 317 -10.72 20.21 -1.69
C THR A 317 -9.78 20.80 -0.65
N ILE A 318 -8.53 20.34 -0.61
CA ILE A 318 -7.51 20.81 0.33
C ILE A 318 -6.48 21.59 -0.48
N SER A 319 -6.21 22.84 -0.08
CA SER A 319 -5.17 23.65 -0.73
C SER A 319 -3.80 23.00 -0.59
N ASN A 320 -2.89 23.33 -1.50
CA ASN A 320 -1.49 22.92 -1.36
C ASN A 320 -0.90 23.36 -0.01
N ASP A 321 -0.25 22.43 0.70
CA ASP A 321 0.28 22.60 2.05
C ASP A 321 -0.77 23.08 3.08
N GLY A 322 -2.06 22.79 2.81
CA GLY A 322 -3.16 23.12 3.69
C GLY A 322 -3.08 22.33 5.00
N PRO A 323 -3.40 22.94 6.16
CA PRO A 323 -3.37 22.24 7.45
C PRO A 323 -4.47 21.17 7.49
N VAL A 324 -4.11 19.99 8.00
CA VAL A 324 -5.02 18.87 8.18
C VAL A 324 -4.89 18.29 9.58
N ASN A 325 -5.96 17.69 10.08
CA ASN A 325 -5.98 17.04 11.38
C ASN A 325 -7.10 15.97 11.44
N VAL A 326 -7.30 15.40 12.63
CA VAL A 326 -8.28 14.33 12.86
C VAL A 326 -9.73 14.67 12.51
N GLN A 327 -10.10 15.95 12.46
CA GLN A 327 -11.45 16.45 12.11
C GLN A 327 -11.56 16.91 10.66
N THR A 328 -10.47 16.90 9.89
CA THR A 328 -10.52 17.27 8.48
C THR A 328 -11.46 16.33 7.73
N ASP A 329 -12.32 16.91 6.89
CA ASP A 329 -13.24 16.17 6.03
C ASP A 329 -12.46 15.28 5.06
N LEU A 330 -12.74 13.98 5.08
CA LEU A 330 -12.22 13.01 4.14
C LEU A 330 -13.08 13.05 2.87
N THR A 331 -13.02 14.18 2.16
CA THR A 331 -13.78 14.35 0.91
C THR A 331 -13.29 13.39 -0.17
N PRO A 332 -14.17 12.88 -1.05
CA PRO A 332 -15.56 13.27 -1.20
C PRO A 332 -16.54 12.35 -0.46
N PHE A 333 -16.11 11.70 0.62
CA PHE A 333 -16.88 10.63 1.24
C PHE A 333 -17.92 11.17 2.24
N TRP A 334 -19.15 11.37 1.75
CA TRP A 334 -20.29 11.75 2.58
C TRP A 334 -20.71 10.63 3.56
N ASP A 335 -20.89 10.97 4.84
CA ASP A 335 -21.45 10.06 5.86
C ASP A 335 -22.95 10.28 6.11
N GLY A 336 -23.50 11.36 5.55
CA GLY A 336 -24.88 11.77 5.70
C GLY A 336 -25.22 12.91 4.74
N ALA A 337 -26.38 13.55 4.95
CA ALA A 337 -26.92 14.55 4.01
C ALA A 337 -26.05 15.82 3.85
N SER A 338 -25.22 16.16 4.83
CA SER A 338 -24.48 17.42 4.87
C SER A 338 -23.11 17.33 5.54
N SER A 339 -22.59 16.12 5.73
CA SER A 339 -21.34 15.86 6.44
C SER A 339 -20.51 14.81 5.72
N TYR A 340 -19.19 14.92 5.89
CA TYR A 340 -18.23 13.95 5.40
C TYR A 340 -17.71 13.08 6.55
N TRP A 341 -17.23 11.89 6.20
CA TRP A 341 -16.38 11.13 7.09
C TRP A 341 -15.16 11.95 7.49
N ASN A 342 -14.68 11.76 8.72
CA ASN A 342 -13.40 12.29 9.18
C ASN A 342 -12.58 11.17 9.86
N SER A 343 -11.30 11.41 10.09
CA SER A 343 -10.40 10.42 10.68
C SER A 343 -10.83 9.95 12.07
N ASN A 344 -11.53 10.77 12.85
CA ASN A 344 -12.09 10.34 14.14
C ASN A 344 -13.19 9.28 13.95
N ALA A 345 -14.10 9.51 13.00
CA ALA A 345 -15.26 8.65 12.75
C ALA A 345 -14.87 7.29 12.14
N VAL A 346 -13.79 7.23 11.35
CA VAL A 346 -13.31 5.98 10.71
C VAL A 346 -12.22 5.25 11.50
N ARG A 347 -12.03 5.58 12.78
CA ARG A 347 -10.96 4.97 13.60
C ARG A 347 -11.04 3.46 13.70
N ILE A 348 -12.24 2.93 13.86
CA ILE A 348 -12.52 1.49 13.90
C ILE A 348 -13.20 1.08 12.59
N SER A 349 -12.78 -0.04 11.99
CA SER A 349 -13.33 -0.55 10.72
C SER A 349 -14.83 -0.86 10.82
N GLU A 350 -15.30 -1.21 12.02
CA GLU A 350 -16.69 -1.55 12.31
C GLU A 350 -17.65 -0.38 12.07
N SER A 351 -17.16 0.87 12.09
CA SER A 351 -17.93 2.07 11.69
C SER A 351 -18.42 1.99 10.23
N LEU A 352 -17.67 1.26 9.40
CA LEU A 352 -17.92 1.00 7.98
C LEU A 352 -18.29 -0.47 7.74
N ARG A 353 -18.72 -1.21 8.78
CA ARG A 353 -19.39 -2.52 8.69
C ARG A 353 -18.52 -3.69 8.20
N TYR A 354 -17.22 -3.66 8.47
CA TYR A 354 -16.31 -4.77 8.23
C TYR A 354 -15.30 -4.93 9.38
N THR A 355 -14.59 -6.05 9.38
CA THR A 355 -13.42 -6.31 10.24
C THR A 355 -12.43 -7.24 9.52
N TYR A 356 -11.42 -7.74 10.23
CA TYR A 356 -10.42 -8.66 9.68
C TYR A 356 -10.25 -9.93 10.53
N PRO A 357 -9.84 -11.07 9.93
CA PRO A 357 -9.73 -12.35 10.62
C PRO A 357 -8.83 -12.32 11.86
N GLU A 358 -7.85 -11.41 11.89
CA GLU A 358 -6.94 -11.24 13.03
C GLU A 358 -7.68 -10.83 14.31
N PHE A 359 -8.87 -10.25 14.21
CA PHE A 359 -9.65 -9.77 15.34
C PHE A 359 -10.71 -10.77 15.84
N ASN A 360 -10.98 -11.85 15.09
CA ASN A 360 -12.05 -12.81 15.41
C ASN A 360 -11.91 -13.48 16.78
N ASP A 361 -10.70 -13.78 17.23
CA ASP A 361 -10.51 -14.53 18.49
C ASP A 361 -10.45 -13.62 19.73
N ILE A 362 -10.57 -12.31 19.52
CA ILE A 362 -10.50 -11.33 20.60
C ILE A 362 -11.84 -11.30 21.32
N LYS A 363 -11.81 -11.66 22.61
CA LYS A 363 -12.97 -11.72 23.51
C LYS A 363 -12.89 -10.72 24.66
N THR A 364 -11.91 -9.85 24.60
CA THR A 364 -11.55 -8.88 25.64
C THR A 364 -11.65 -7.48 25.09
N SER A 365 -11.90 -6.52 25.97
CA SER A 365 -11.81 -5.09 25.66
C SER A 365 -10.54 -4.45 26.23
N ASP A 366 -9.68 -5.22 26.93
CA ASP A 366 -8.40 -4.72 27.45
C ASP A 366 -7.43 -4.46 26.28
N PRO A 367 -7.02 -3.20 26.03
CA PRO A 367 -6.10 -2.86 24.95
C PRO A 367 -4.76 -3.60 25.06
N THR A 368 -4.30 -3.93 26.26
CA THR A 368 -3.03 -4.65 26.48
C THR A 368 -3.14 -6.10 26.00
N GLU A 369 -4.26 -6.76 26.29
CA GLU A 369 -4.51 -8.13 25.86
C GLU A 369 -4.74 -8.20 24.34
N ILE A 370 -5.49 -7.23 23.78
CA ILE A 370 -5.67 -7.04 22.34
C ILE A 370 -4.30 -6.91 21.65
N MET A 371 -3.45 -6.00 22.15
CA MET A 371 -2.10 -5.80 21.62
C MET A 371 -1.29 -7.09 21.62
N ARG A 372 -1.30 -7.89 22.70
CA ARG A 372 -0.57 -9.16 22.76
C ARG A 372 -1.07 -10.18 21.74
N VAL A 373 -2.40 -10.33 21.59
CA VAL A 373 -2.98 -11.26 20.62
C VAL A 373 -2.64 -10.85 19.19
N ILE A 374 -2.79 -9.57 18.86
CA ILE A 374 -2.46 -9.04 17.53
C ILE A 374 -0.96 -9.13 17.27
N LEU A 375 -0.11 -8.82 18.24
CA LEU A 375 1.34 -8.94 18.08
C LEU A 375 1.74 -10.38 17.78
N ARG A 376 1.15 -11.37 18.45
CA ARG A 376 1.42 -12.78 18.16
C ARG A 376 1.04 -13.14 16.71
N LYS A 377 -0.08 -12.61 16.21
CA LYS A 377 -0.50 -12.80 14.80
C LYS A 377 0.47 -12.10 13.83
N VAL A 378 0.85 -10.85 14.10
CA VAL A 378 1.84 -10.09 13.31
C VAL A 378 3.19 -10.78 13.28
N ASN A 379 3.68 -11.27 14.42
CA ASN A 379 4.94 -12.02 14.50
C ASN A 379 4.87 -13.31 13.67
N SER A 380 3.76 -14.05 13.75
CA SER A 380 3.57 -15.27 12.95
C SER A 380 3.51 -15.00 11.45
N LEU A 381 2.95 -13.86 11.04
CA LEU A 381 2.74 -13.52 9.64
C LEU A 381 3.99 -12.90 9.00
N TYR A 382 4.71 -12.05 9.73
CA TYR A 382 5.67 -11.12 9.12
C TYR A 382 7.04 -11.05 9.80
N ALA A 383 7.24 -11.62 11.01
CA ALA A 383 8.55 -11.56 11.63
C ALA A 383 9.61 -12.22 10.72
N PRO A 384 10.76 -11.56 10.47
CA PRO A 384 11.80 -12.15 9.65
C PRO A 384 12.31 -13.45 10.27
N ASP A 385 12.49 -14.48 9.43
CA ASP A 385 13.06 -15.75 9.88
C ASP A 385 14.58 -15.68 9.95
N TYR A 386 15.09 -15.67 11.18
CA TYR A 386 16.51 -15.61 11.49
C TYR A 386 17.14 -16.98 11.77
N SER A 387 16.38 -18.08 11.64
CA SER A 387 16.81 -19.43 12.02
C SER A 387 17.87 -20.05 11.09
N VAL A 388 18.18 -19.42 9.96
CA VAL A 388 18.90 -20.05 8.84
C VAL A 388 20.41 -20.26 9.07
N THR A 389 21.05 -19.78 10.15
CA THR A 389 22.52 -19.97 10.30
C THR A 389 23.07 -20.24 11.70
N ALA A 390 22.26 -20.53 12.71
CA ALA A 390 22.79 -20.96 14.01
C ALA A 390 22.67 -22.49 14.18
N PRO A 391 23.74 -23.23 14.58
CA PRO A 391 23.53 -24.56 15.14
C PRO A 391 22.55 -24.44 16.30
N ALA A 392 21.59 -25.37 16.36
CA ALA A 392 20.49 -25.34 17.32
C ALA A 392 20.98 -24.90 18.71
N PRO A 393 20.44 -23.80 19.27
CA PRO A 393 20.82 -23.40 20.61
C PRO A 393 20.45 -24.53 21.58
N ALA A 394 21.30 -24.75 22.57
CA ALA A 394 20.96 -25.58 23.72
C ALA A 394 19.56 -25.22 24.25
N PRO A 395 18.80 -26.18 24.79
CA PRO A 395 17.45 -25.91 25.27
C PRO A 395 17.51 -24.84 26.37
N ARG A 396 16.88 -23.68 26.09
CA ARG A 396 16.65 -22.50 26.96
C ARG A 396 17.76 -21.45 27.02
N ALA A 397 17.62 -20.42 26.19
CA ALA A 397 17.80 -19.04 26.63
C ALA A 397 16.51 -18.26 26.29
N PRO A 398 15.83 -17.60 27.25
CA PRO A 398 14.54 -16.94 27.02
C PRO A 398 14.64 -15.60 26.28
N VAL A 399 15.85 -15.13 25.96
CA VAL A 399 16.12 -13.85 25.34
C VAL A 399 17.23 -14.03 24.30
N HIS A 400 17.00 -13.58 23.07
CA HIS A 400 17.99 -13.57 22.00
C HIS A 400 18.42 -12.13 21.71
N GLU A 401 19.72 -11.87 21.74
CA GLU A 401 20.30 -10.57 21.40
C GLU A 401 21.08 -10.65 20.09
N PHE A 402 20.83 -9.71 19.17
CA PHE A 402 21.53 -9.61 17.89
C PHE A 402 21.54 -8.17 17.37
N HIS A 403 22.37 -7.90 16.37
CA HIS A 403 22.36 -6.62 15.67
C HIS A 403 21.52 -6.69 14.40
N GLU A 404 20.77 -5.62 14.16
CA GLU A 404 20.11 -5.35 12.90
C GLU A 404 20.84 -4.26 12.14
N TYR A 405 20.90 -4.40 10.82
CA TYR A 405 21.52 -3.46 9.88
C TYR A 405 20.47 -2.99 8.88
N THR A 406 20.37 -1.68 8.68
CA THR A 406 19.36 -1.06 7.83
C THR A 406 19.97 0.15 7.13
N VAL A 407 19.47 0.48 5.95
CA VAL A 407 19.79 1.74 5.24
C VAL A 407 18.57 2.63 5.26
N HIS A 408 18.71 3.84 5.80
CA HIS A 408 17.74 4.93 5.66
C HIS A 408 18.03 5.69 4.37
N ILE A 409 17.03 5.86 3.53
CA ILE A 409 17.13 6.57 2.25
C ILE A 409 16.19 7.77 2.28
N LYS A 410 16.69 8.92 1.82
CA LYS A 410 15.90 10.14 1.58
C LYS A 410 16.15 10.67 0.18
N PHE A 411 15.10 11.18 -0.47
CA PHE A 411 15.18 11.88 -1.74
C PHE A 411 13.88 12.65 -2.00
N ARG A 412 13.91 13.62 -2.92
CA ARG A 412 12.75 14.39 -3.35
C ARG A 412 11.88 13.57 -4.29
N LYS A 413 10.60 13.39 -3.93
CA LYS A 413 9.62 12.58 -4.67
C LYS A 413 9.50 12.97 -6.14
N LEU A 414 9.51 14.26 -6.43
CA LEU A 414 9.21 14.81 -7.76
C LEU A 414 10.46 15.14 -8.59
N GLU A 415 11.67 14.80 -8.13
CA GLU A 415 12.92 15.23 -8.78
C GLU A 415 13.06 14.74 -10.24
N LEU A 416 12.55 13.55 -10.56
CA LEU A 416 12.55 13.01 -11.93
C LEU A 416 11.27 13.30 -12.72
N GLY A 417 10.23 13.83 -12.07
CA GLY A 417 8.92 14.06 -12.67
C GLY A 417 8.17 12.78 -13.07
N SER A 418 8.58 11.61 -12.58
CA SER A 418 7.89 10.32 -12.78
C SER A 418 8.21 9.36 -11.62
N SER A 419 7.46 8.26 -11.50
CA SER A 419 7.77 7.21 -10.53
C SER A 419 9.16 6.60 -10.76
N PHE A 420 9.89 6.35 -9.67
CA PHE A 420 11.19 5.67 -9.70
C PHE A 420 11.45 4.92 -8.40
N SER A 421 12.48 4.07 -8.40
CA SER A 421 12.95 3.33 -7.23
C SER A 421 14.45 3.47 -7.07
N ILE A 422 14.90 3.73 -5.84
CA ILE A 422 16.29 3.49 -5.43
C ILE A 422 16.40 2.04 -5.04
N LEU A 423 17.26 1.30 -5.73
CA LEU A 423 17.53 -0.12 -5.49
C LEU A 423 18.76 -0.23 -4.60
N VAL A 424 18.69 -1.11 -3.59
CA VAL A 424 19.80 -1.39 -2.69
C VAL A 424 20.35 -2.78 -2.98
N ASN A 425 21.67 -2.86 -3.14
CA ASN A 425 22.36 -4.10 -3.46
C ASN A 425 23.51 -4.36 -2.46
N LEU A 426 23.78 -5.64 -2.21
CA LEU A 426 24.95 -6.13 -1.47
C LEU A 426 25.71 -7.11 -2.36
N GLY A 427 26.89 -6.72 -2.85
CA GLY A 427 27.75 -7.61 -3.63
C GLY A 427 27.11 -8.07 -4.94
N GLY A 428 26.27 -7.22 -5.55
CA GLY A 428 25.47 -7.53 -6.74
C GLY A 428 24.16 -8.28 -6.45
N ILE A 429 23.88 -8.61 -5.19
CA ILE A 429 22.60 -9.20 -4.76
C ILE A 429 21.61 -8.07 -4.46
N TYR A 430 20.49 -8.06 -5.18
CA TYR A 430 19.39 -7.16 -4.87
C TYR A 430 18.79 -7.45 -3.49
N VAL A 431 18.65 -6.42 -2.67
CA VAL A 431 18.10 -6.50 -1.30
C VAL A 431 16.68 -5.99 -1.24
N GLY A 432 16.41 -4.86 -1.91
CA GLY A 432 15.15 -4.17 -1.79
C GLY A 432 15.19 -2.75 -2.35
N ARG A 433 14.08 -2.03 -2.20
CA ARG A 433 13.90 -0.68 -2.74
C ARG A 433 13.22 0.28 -1.78
N VAL A 434 13.37 1.56 -2.12
CA VAL A 434 12.47 2.65 -1.71
C VAL A 434 12.02 3.34 -2.98
N SER A 435 10.71 3.55 -3.11
CA SER A 435 10.11 4.05 -4.34
C SER A 435 9.45 5.42 -4.14
N ALA A 436 9.64 6.33 -5.09
CA ALA A 436 8.75 7.47 -5.27
C ALA A 436 7.59 7.03 -6.16
N PHE A 437 6.40 6.95 -5.58
CA PHE A 437 5.19 6.87 -6.37
C PHE A 437 4.75 8.28 -6.76
N ALA A 438 4.89 8.63 -8.03
CA ALA A 438 4.65 9.99 -8.51
C ALA A 438 3.93 9.98 -9.86
N SER A 439 2.89 10.83 -9.96
CA SER A 439 2.23 11.10 -11.23
C SER A 439 3.20 11.78 -12.21
N ARG A 440 3.22 11.36 -13.47
CA ARG A 440 3.93 12.09 -14.52
C ARG A 440 3.12 13.32 -14.90
N GLN A 441 3.48 14.46 -14.32
CA GLN A 441 2.76 15.70 -14.59
C GLN A 441 3.22 16.37 -15.90
N PRO A 442 2.30 16.71 -16.82
CA PRO A 442 2.54 17.79 -17.76
C PRO A 442 2.66 19.11 -16.98
N GLU A 443 3.59 19.98 -17.37
CA GLU A 443 3.83 21.29 -16.73
C GLU A 443 2.54 22.06 -16.48
N ARG A 444 2.12 22.19 -15.21
CA ARG A 444 1.16 23.23 -14.82
C ARG A 444 1.52 23.85 -13.48
N CYS A 445 1.46 25.18 -13.50
CA CYS A 445 1.50 26.16 -12.41
C CYS A 445 2.89 26.52 -11.82
N ALA A 446 3.13 27.83 -11.75
CA ALA A 446 4.32 28.46 -11.16
C ALA A 446 4.41 28.31 -9.63
N ASN A 447 3.31 27.95 -8.96
CA ASN A 447 3.27 27.68 -7.51
C ASN A 447 3.57 26.21 -7.15
N CYS A 448 3.66 25.28 -8.13
CA CYS A 448 4.04 23.87 -7.90
C CYS A 448 5.52 23.67 -7.52
N VAL A 449 6.29 24.76 -7.48
CA VAL A 449 7.72 24.79 -7.14
C VAL A 449 7.95 24.58 -5.63
N SER A 450 6.94 24.73 -4.76
CA SER A 450 7.13 24.54 -3.31
C SER A 450 7.39 23.07 -2.93
N ASN A 451 6.69 22.11 -3.56
CA ASN A 451 6.80 20.68 -3.20
C ASN A 451 7.91 19.93 -3.92
N THR A 452 8.54 20.53 -4.94
CA THR A 452 9.78 19.95 -5.49
C THR A 452 10.88 19.77 -4.44
N ASN A 453 10.75 20.40 -3.26
CA ASN A 453 11.71 20.28 -2.17
C ASN A 453 11.32 19.29 -1.05
N LYS A 454 10.10 18.74 -1.01
CA LYS A 454 9.71 17.77 0.04
C LYS A 454 10.43 16.45 -0.22
N GLU A 455 11.27 16.06 0.75
CA GLU A 455 11.91 14.76 0.77
C GLU A 455 10.91 13.71 1.27
N ILE A 456 10.94 12.54 0.65
CA ILE A 456 10.33 11.33 1.21
C ILE A 456 11.42 10.44 1.77
N GLU A 457 11.04 9.52 2.64
CA GLU A 457 11.95 8.56 3.22
C GLU A 457 11.47 7.11 3.19
N GLY A 458 12.43 6.19 3.28
CA GLY A 458 12.18 4.77 3.39
C GLY A 458 13.42 4.02 3.86
N TYR A 459 13.23 2.75 4.20
CA TYR A 459 14.25 1.94 4.85
C TYR A 459 14.38 0.60 4.14
N VAL A 460 15.62 0.15 3.94
CA VAL A 460 15.93 -1.20 3.45
C VAL A 460 16.70 -1.95 4.53
N HIS A 461 16.08 -2.99 5.07
CA HIS A 461 16.67 -3.90 6.05
C HIS A 461 17.62 -4.88 5.36
N LEU A 462 18.85 -4.97 5.86
CA LEU A 462 19.94 -5.73 5.24
C LEU A 462 20.16 -7.09 5.90
N THR A 463 19.79 -7.22 7.17
CA THR A 463 20.15 -8.36 8.02
C THR A 463 19.71 -9.72 7.46
N PRO A 464 18.48 -9.90 6.92
CA PRO A 464 18.11 -11.19 6.32
C PRO A 464 19.04 -11.61 5.17
N THR A 465 19.38 -10.66 4.29
CA THR A 465 20.31 -10.90 3.17
C THR A 465 21.73 -11.16 3.64
N ILE A 466 22.22 -10.41 4.64
CA ILE A 466 23.55 -10.60 5.22
C ILE A 466 23.67 -12.03 5.79
N ARG A 467 22.70 -12.45 6.60
CA ARG A 467 22.71 -13.77 7.25
C ARG A 467 22.67 -14.93 6.26
N ARG A 468 21.93 -14.77 5.16
CA ARG A 468 21.78 -15.81 4.13
C ARG A 468 23.04 -15.95 3.27
N ASN A 469 23.62 -14.84 2.86
CA ASN A 469 24.64 -14.84 1.81
C ASN A 469 26.07 -14.73 2.32
N TYR A 470 26.27 -14.41 3.60
CA TYR A 470 27.60 -14.25 4.21
C TYR A 470 27.77 -15.08 5.51
N PRO A 471 27.56 -16.41 5.52
CA PRO A 471 27.49 -17.21 6.74
C PRO A 471 28.81 -17.37 7.51
N ALA A 472 29.97 -17.19 6.85
CA ALA A 472 31.28 -17.27 7.50
C ALA A 472 31.76 -15.86 7.90
N GLY A 473 31.60 -15.49 9.19
CA GLY A 473 31.89 -14.15 9.73
C GLY A 473 30.68 -13.20 9.80
N GLY A 474 29.52 -13.56 9.25
CA GLY A 474 28.41 -12.63 8.96
C GLY A 474 27.53 -12.10 10.09
N LEU A 475 27.91 -12.28 11.36
CA LEU A 475 27.18 -11.68 12.49
C LEU A 475 28.09 -11.00 13.50
N ASP A 476 29.41 -11.17 13.39
CA ASP A 476 30.30 -10.32 14.17
C ASP A 476 30.28 -8.91 13.56
N HIS A 477 30.19 -7.91 14.43
CA HIS A 477 29.94 -6.55 13.99
C HIS A 477 31.02 -6.03 13.05
N GLY A 478 32.29 -6.36 13.31
CA GLY A 478 33.42 -5.89 12.51
C GLY A 478 33.40 -6.42 11.08
N SER A 479 33.19 -7.73 10.90
CA SER A 479 33.07 -8.35 9.57
C SER A 479 31.90 -7.78 8.78
N VAL A 480 30.76 -7.53 9.43
CA VAL A 480 29.61 -6.89 8.75
C VAL A 480 29.96 -5.49 8.28
N LEU A 481 30.68 -4.68 9.08
CA LEU A 481 31.11 -3.35 8.64
C LEU A 481 32.02 -3.41 7.41
N GLU A 482 33.01 -4.31 7.40
CA GLU A 482 33.91 -4.47 6.25
C GLU A 482 33.16 -4.96 5.01
N GLN A 483 32.19 -5.87 5.18
CA GLN A 483 31.32 -6.31 4.10
C GLN A 483 30.50 -5.15 3.54
N LEU A 484 29.85 -4.36 4.39
CA LEU A 484 29.03 -3.23 3.94
C LEU A 484 29.89 -2.17 3.21
N LYS A 485 31.12 -1.90 3.68
CA LYS A 485 32.06 -1.03 2.97
C LYS A 485 32.39 -1.54 1.57
N ALA A 486 32.59 -2.85 1.41
CA ALA A 486 32.90 -3.44 0.11
C ALA A 486 31.67 -3.49 -0.82
N ASP A 487 30.53 -3.91 -0.29
CA ASP A 487 29.46 -4.50 -1.10
C ASP A 487 28.19 -3.64 -1.19
N LEU A 488 27.94 -2.76 -0.23
CA LEU A 488 26.74 -1.92 -0.23
C LEU A 488 26.80 -0.92 -1.39
N SER A 489 25.83 -0.99 -2.28
CA SER A 489 25.71 -0.11 -3.44
C SER A 489 24.25 0.21 -3.75
N PHE A 490 24.06 1.27 -4.52
CA PHE A 490 22.75 1.73 -4.94
C PHE A 490 22.66 1.72 -6.46
N ASP A 491 21.48 1.47 -6.96
CA ASP A 491 21.11 1.66 -8.36
C ASP A 491 19.75 2.38 -8.43
N ILE A 492 19.34 2.81 -9.62
CA ILE A 492 18.05 3.45 -9.85
C ILE A 492 17.28 2.73 -10.96
N ARG A 493 15.98 2.58 -10.74
CA ARG A 493 15.03 2.14 -11.77
C ARG A 493 13.95 3.18 -11.93
N GLY A 494 13.83 3.73 -13.13
CA GLY A 494 12.82 4.73 -13.45
C GLY A 494 13.21 5.51 -14.70
N THR A 495 12.37 6.46 -15.05
CA THR A 495 12.57 7.34 -16.20
C THR A 495 12.60 8.78 -15.77
N LYS A 496 13.23 9.64 -16.56
CA LYS A 496 13.01 11.08 -16.48
C LYS A 496 11.69 11.45 -17.14
N LYS A 497 11.25 12.70 -16.95
CA LYS A 497 10.06 13.29 -17.61
C LYS A 497 10.05 13.13 -19.14
N ASP A 498 11.23 13.10 -19.77
CA ASP A 498 11.40 12.93 -21.22
C ASP A 498 11.30 11.45 -21.70
N GLY A 499 11.03 10.51 -20.78
CA GLY A 499 10.95 9.07 -21.05
C GLY A 499 12.30 8.35 -21.11
N SER A 500 13.43 9.06 -21.03
CA SER A 500 14.74 8.42 -21.02
C SER A 500 15.08 7.79 -19.65
N PRO A 501 15.90 6.72 -19.60
CA PRO A 501 16.27 6.06 -18.35
C PRO A 501 16.96 7.01 -17.38
N ALA A 502 16.57 6.94 -16.09
CA ALA A 502 17.18 7.73 -15.03
C ALA A 502 18.55 7.16 -14.59
N ARG A 503 19.40 8.02 -14.05
CA ARG A 503 20.67 7.68 -13.41
C ARG A 503 20.70 8.26 -12.00
N LEU A 504 21.45 7.64 -11.08
CA LEU A 504 21.58 8.18 -9.72
C LEU A 504 22.15 9.61 -9.70
N SER A 505 22.98 9.97 -10.67
CA SER A 505 23.50 11.33 -10.84
C SER A 505 22.42 12.37 -11.15
N ASP A 506 21.23 11.94 -11.59
CA ASP A 506 20.09 12.81 -11.85
C ASP A 506 19.36 13.21 -10.55
N LEU A 507 19.66 12.54 -9.42
CA LEU A 507 19.08 12.82 -8.11
C LEU A 507 20.07 13.56 -7.21
N THR A 508 20.01 14.88 -7.24
CA THR A 508 20.82 15.74 -6.37
C THR A 508 20.41 15.67 -4.89
N SER A 509 19.17 15.25 -4.62
CA SER A 509 18.66 15.10 -3.25
C SER A 509 18.88 13.73 -2.63
N PHE A 510 19.39 12.75 -3.38
CA PHE A 510 19.58 11.39 -2.87
C PHE A 510 20.57 11.38 -1.71
N LYS A 511 20.12 10.88 -0.56
CA LYS A 511 20.91 10.65 0.64
C LYS A 511 20.64 9.24 1.15
N ALA A 512 21.68 8.60 1.66
CA ALA A 512 21.58 7.32 2.33
C ALA A 512 22.43 7.29 3.60
N MET A 513 21.91 6.66 4.64
CA MET A 513 22.61 6.46 5.92
C MET A 513 22.41 5.02 6.38
N PRO A 514 23.43 4.15 6.27
CA PRO A 514 23.43 2.87 6.94
C PRO A 514 23.50 3.08 8.44
N PHE A 515 22.80 2.27 9.20
CA PHE A 515 22.88 2.26 10.65
C PHE A 515 22.65 0.84 11.18
N PHE A 516 23.04 0.63 12.42
CA PHE A 516 22.74 -0.60 13.14
C PHE A 516 22.15 -0.32 14.51
N TYR A 517 21.51 -1.33 15.10
CA TYR A 517 20.98 -1.27 16.46
C TYR A 517 20.92 -2.69 17.05
N SER A 518 20.98 -2.79 18.37
CA SER A 518 20.73 -4.06 19.06
C SER A 518 19.24 -4.36 19.12
N VAL A 519 18.90 -5.63 19.03
CA VAL A 519 17.55 -6.16 19.22
C VAL A 519 17.62 -7.19 20.32
N THR A 520 16.75 -7.05 21.31
CA THR A 520 16.52 -8.04 22.35
C THR A 520 15.13 -8.61 22.12
N GLN A 521 15.09 -9.84 21.64
CA GLN A 521 13.84 -10.53 21.34
C GLN A 521 13.39 -11.35 22.54
N GLY A 522 12.19 -11.05 23.03
CA GLY A 522 11.47 -11.82 24.04
C GLY A 522 10.54 -12.88 23.42
N PRO A 523 9.55 -13.36 24.20
CA PRO A 523 8.47 -14.22 23.71
C PRO A 523 7.72 -13.64 22.49
N LEU A 524 7.02 -14.52 21.74
CA LEU A 524 6.26 -14.14 20.53
C LEU A 524 5.11 -13.15 20.78
N ASP A 525 4.68 -12.93 22.01
CA ASP A 525 3.64 -11.97 22.40
C ASP A 525 4.18 -10.73 23.12
N ASP A 526 5.50 -10.57 23.17
CA ASP A 526 6.17 -9.38 23.68
C ASP A 526 6.82 -8.60 22.53
N LEU A 527 6.73 -7.26 22.58
CA LEU A 527 7.43 -6.41 21.62
C LEU A 527 8.94 -6.54 21.85
N PRO A 528 9.74 -6.73 20.78
CA PRO A 528 11.19 -6.68 20.93
C PRO A 528 11.61 -5.31 21.46
N THR A 529 12.68 -5.28 22.26
CA THR A 529 13.31 -4.01 22.65
C THR A 529 14.46 -3.70 21.71
N TYR A 530 14.56 -2.44 21.33
CA TYR A 530 15.52 -1.98 20.34
C TYR A 530 16.47 -0.95 20.95
N GLY A 531 17.76 -1.13 20.72
CA GLY A 531 18.78 -0.15 21.06
C GLY A 531 18.67 1.13 20.23
N ALA A 532 19.58 2.07 20.51
CA ALA A 532 19.66 3.30 19.73
C ALA A 532 20.16 3.01 18.30
N ASN A 533 19.61 3.73 17.32
CA ASN A 533 20.10 3.70 15.96
C ASN A 533 21.51 4.32 15.93
N THR A 534 22.52 3.54 15.59
CA THR A 534 23.91 3.98 15.51
C THR A 534 24.30 4.18 14.04
N PRO A 535 24.46 5.44 13.57
CA PRO A 535 24.76 5.72 12.17
C PRO A 535 26.17 5.26 11.79
N LEU A 536 26.32 4.86 10.52
CA LEU A 536 27.56 4.32 9.96
C LEU A 536 27.93 5.09 8.66
N PRO A 537 28.25 6.39 8.73
CA PRO A 537 28.49 7.22 7.54
C PRO A 537 29.66 6.71 6.70
N ASP A 538 30.74 6.24 7.33
CA ASP A 538 31.97 5.77 6.68
C ASP A 538 31.74 4.58 5.72
N ILE A 539 30.64 3.84 5.87
CA ILE A 539 30.27 2.73 4.97
C ILE A 539 30.04 3.20 3.53
N LEU A 540 29.60 4.45 3.38
CA LEU A 540 29.29 5.06 2.09
C LEU A 540 30.36 6.04 1.63
N GLU A 541 31.53 6.12 2.26
CA GLU A 541 32.57 7.03 1.83
C GLU A 541 32.92 6.82 0.34
N GLY A 542 32.82 7.90 -0.45
CA GLY A 542 33.04 7.86 -1.90
C GLY A 542 31.91 7.25 -2.73
N LYS A 543 30.79 6.83 -2.13
CA LYS A 543 29.62 6.25 -2.81
C LYS A 543 28.48 7.28 -2.98
N PRO A 544 27.56 7.08 -3.95
CA PRO A 544 26.39 7.93 -4.11
C PRO A 544 25.54 8.03 -2.83
N GLY A 545 24.99 9.22 -2.57
CA GLY A 545 24.13 9.48 -1.41
C GLY A 545 24.84 9.62 -0.06
N HIS A 546 26.17 9.58 -0.03
CA HIS A 546 26.94 9.69 1.21
C HIS A 546 26.73 11.05 1.92
N VAL A 547 26.37 10.98 3.21
CA VAL A 547 26.35 12.12 4.12
C VAL A 547 27.33 11.85 5.26
N SER A 548 28.43 12.59 5.31
CA SER A 548 29.53 12.34 6.27
C SER A 548 29.20 12.69 7.71
N ASN A 549 28.35 13.69 7.94
CA ASN A 549 27.89 14.07 9.27
C ASN A 549 26.44 13.61 9.46
N PRO A 550 26.17 12.64 10.34
CA PRO A 550 24.82 12.18 10.63
C PRO A 550 23.85 13.29 11.08
N ALA A 551 24.35 14.40 11.63
CA ALA A 551 23.50 15.54 12.00
C ALA A 551 22.99 16.36 10.80
N ASN A 552 23.59 16.18 9.62
CA ASN A 552 23.19 16.84 8.37
C ASN A 552 22.32 15.92 7.48
N PHE A 553 22.07 14.69 7.93
CA PHE A 553 21.20 13.73 7.27
C PHE A 553 19.75 13.92 7.73
#